data_AF-A0A4V6LYU9-F1
#
_entry.id   AF-A0A4V6LYU9-F1
#
_cell.length_a   1.000
_cell.length_b   1.000
_cell.length_c   1.000
_cell.angle_alpha   90.00
_cell.angle_beta   90.00
_cell.angle_gamma   90.00
#
_symmetry.space_group_name_H-M   'P 1'
#
loop_
_entity.id
_entity.type
_entity.pdbx_description
1 polymer ?
#
loop_
_entity_poly.entity_id
_entity_poly.type
_entity_poly.pdbx_seq_one_letter_code
_entity_poly.pdbx_strand_id
1 'polypeptide(L)'
;MSIDDYRPTYMVEAVYDLRANDLLREGISAVLVDLDNTLIAWDNPDGTAEVRAWLDEMTIANISVVVVSNNNHRRVERAVARFGVDFISRAMKPFSRGIKIAMERYGFNPNEVIMVGDQLMTDIRASHRAGIRSVLVKPLVASDAWNTKINRFREKRVFAKLEKKYGKLTYQKGI
;
A
#
# COMPACT_ATOMS: atom_id res chain seq x y z
N MET A 1 -17.29 13.75 5.25
CA MET A 1 -16.24 12.87 4.68
C MET A 1 -16.56 12.76 3.21
N SER A 2 -15.69 13.26 2.34
CA SER A 2 -15.95 13.23 0.89
C SER A 2 -15.70 11.82 0.37
N ILE A 3 -16.33 11.45 -0.74
CA ILE A 3 -15.95 10.24 -1.49
C ILE A 3 -14.52 10.36 -2.03
N ASP A 4 -14.03 11.58 -2.16
CA ASP A 4 -12.70 11.91 -2.70
C ASP A 4 -11.58 11.41 -1.79
N ASP A 5 -11.84 11.30 -0.49
CA ASP A 5 -10.93 10.74 0.53
C ASP A 5 -10.59 9.25 0.27
N TYR A 6 -11.31 8.61 -0.67
CA TYR A 6 -11.14 7.21 -1.06
C TYR A 6 -10.68 7.06 -2.50
N ARG A 7 -10.41 8.15 -3.23
CA ARG A 7 -9.97 8.06 -4.62
C ARG A 7 -8.47 7.78 -4.66
N PRO A 8 -8.00 6.63 -5.18
CA PRO A 8 -6.57 6.39 -5.30
C PRO A 8 -5.95 7.31 -6.36
N THR A 9 -4.64 7.59 -6.22
CA THR A 9 -3.89 8.35 -7.24
C THR A 9 -3.66 7.46 -8.47
N TYR A 10 -3.23 6.21 -8.24
CA TYR A 10 -3.04 5.20 -9.28
C TYR A 10 -3.70 3.87 -8.90
N MET A 11 -3.95 3.04 -9.90
CA MET A 11 -4.51 1.70 -9.72
C MET A 11 -3.71 0.71 -10.55
N VAL A 12 -3.00 -0.21 -9.91
CA VAL A 12 -2.14 -1.19 -10.59
C VAL A 12 -2.49 -2.62 -10.24
N GLU A 13 -2.22 -3.59 -11.11
CA GLU A 13 -2.68 -4.96 -10.86
C GLU A 13 -1.99 -5.59 -9.64
N ALA A 14 -0.68 -5.43 -9.52
CA ALA A 14 0.11 -5.91 -8.40
C ALA A 14 1.18 -4.90 -7.96
N VAL A 15 1.68 -5.03 -6.74
CA VAL A 15 2.75 -4.16 -6.22
C VAL A 15 4.00 -4.18 -7.10
N TYR A 16 4.36 -5.34 -7.65
CA TYR A 16 5.53 -5.52 -8.51
C TYR A 16 5.36 -4.95 -9.93
N ASP A 17 4.16 -4.46 -10.29
CA ASP A 17 3.96 -3.66 -11.50
C ASP A 17 4.46 -2.21 -11.33
N LEU A 18 4.75 -1.75 -10.10
CA LEU A 18 5.37 -0.45 -9.84
C LEU A 18 6.88 -0.53 -10.11
N ARG A 19 7.30 -0.10 -11.30
CA ARG A 19 8.73 -0.10 -11.69
C ARG A 19 9.45 1.08 -11.05
N ALA A 20 10.73 0.89 -10.71
CA ALA A 20 11.52 1.96 -10.08
C ALA A 20 11.61 3.21 -10.96
N ASN A 21 11.80 3.02 -12.26
CA ASN A 21 11.87 4.13 -13.22
C ASN A 21 10.58 4.96 -13.26
N ASP A 22 9.41 4.34 -13.08
CA ASP A 22 8.14 5.05 -13.08
C ASP A 22 8.00 5.90 -11.81
N LEU A 23 8.34 5.31 -10.66
CA LEU A 23 8.36 6.00 -9.37
C LEU A 23 9.33 7.20 -9.39
N LEU A 24 10.53 7.02 -9.92
CA LEU A 24 11.51 8.11 -10.02
C LEU A 24 11.05 9.23 -10.95
N ARG A 25 10.40 8.92 -12.08
CA ARG A 25 9.81 9.94 -12.98
C ARG A 25 8.72 10.74 -12.29
N GLU A 26 7.99 10.09 -11.38
CA GLU A 26 6.99 10.71 -10.53
C GLU A 26 7.59 11.46 -9.33
N GLY A 27 8.92 11.46 -9.15
CA GLY A 27 9.59 12.09 -8.01
C GLY A 27 9.37 11.35 -6.69
N ILE A 28 9.12 10.05 -6.73
CA ILE A 28 8.97 9.18 -5.57
C ILE A 28 10.33 8.56 -5.20
N SER A 29 10.72 8.71 -3.94
CA SER A 29 11.92 8.12 -3.35
C SER A 29 11.59 7.12 -2.22
N ALA A 30 10.34 7.07 -1.77
CA ALA A 30 9.89 6.17 -0.73
C ALA A 30 8.51 5.55 -1.01
N VAL A 31 8.45 4.22 -0.87
CA VAL A 31 7.24 3.43 -1.00
C VAL A 31 6.87 2.87 0.37
N LEU A 32 5.74 3.34 0.91
CA LEU A 32 5.08 2.72 2.05
C LEU A 32 4.14 1.64 1.53
N VAL A 33 4.25 0.42 2.03
CA VAL A 33 3.48 -0.72 1.49
C VAL A 33 2.73 -1.44 2.59
N ASP A 34 1.47 -1.80 2.36
CA ASP A 34 0.77 -2.71 3.26
C ASP A 34 1.34 -4.13 3.18
N LEU A 35 1.19 -4.91 4.26
CA LEU A 35 1.74 -6.25 4.34
C LEU A 35 0.78 -7.30 3.78
N ASP A 36 -0.32 -7.52 4.50
CA ASP A 36 -1.24 -8.63 4.27
C ASP A 36 -2.10 -8.32 3.03
N ASN A 37 -2.17 -9.24 2.06
CA ASN A 37 -2.89 -9.08 0.79
C ASN A 37 -2.38 -7.99 -0.17
N THR A 38 -1.24 -7.37 0.14
CA THR A 38 -0.53 -6.44 -0.74
C THR A 38 0.88 -6.95 -1.09
N LEU A 39 1.78 -7.06 -0.09
CA LEU A 39 3.15 -7.53 -0.30
C LEU A 39 3.23 -9.06 -0.23
N ILE A 40 2.47 -9.68 0.67
CA ILE A 40 2.38 -11.13 0.82
C ILE A 40 0.93 -11.57 0.92
N ALA A 41 0.62 -12.77 0.43
CA ALA A 41 -0.66 -13.38 0.75
C ALA A 41 -0.70 -13.65 2.26
N TRP A 42 -1.84 -13.40 2.91
CA TRP A 42 -1.93 -13.44 4.37
C TRP A 42 -1.67 -14.83 4.98
N ASP A 43 -1.74 -15.88 4.15
CA ASP A 43 -1.53 -17.30 4.45
C ASP A 43 -0.20 -17.87 3.89
N ASN A 44 0.59 -17.09 3.15
CA ASN A 44 1.90 -17.47 2.62
C ASN A 44 2.98 -16.44 3.01
N PRO A 45 3.67 -16.64 4.16
CA PRO A 45 4.62 -15.66 4.69
C PRO A 45 5.94 -15.57 3.91
N ASP A 46 6.18 -16.48 2.97
CA ASP A 46 7.47 -16.57 2.26
C ASP A 46 7.57 -15.60 1.07
N GLY A 47 6.44 -15.01 0.68
CA GLY A 47 6.28 -14.15 -0.50
C GLY A 47 6.73 -14.81 -1.80
N THR A 48 6.56 -14.10 -2.90
CA THR A 48 6.85 -14.64 -4.23
C THR A 48 8.22 -14.19 -4.74
N ALA A 49 8.71 -14.83 -5.81
CA ALA A 49 9.98 -14.43 -6.43
C ALA A 49 9.90 -13.01 -7.04
N GLU A 50 8.72 -12.65 -7.54
CA GLU A 50 8.41 -11.33 -8.10
C GLU A 50 8.52 -10.23 -7.05
N VAL A 51 8.05 -10.48 -5.82
CA VAL A 51 8.18 -9.53 -4.72
C VAL A 51 9.63 -9.30 -4.33
N ARG A 52 10.45 -10.37 -4.29
CA ARG A 52 11.89 -10.23 -4.02
C ARG A 52 12.60 -9.43 -5.11
N ALA A 53 12.34 -9.76 -6.37
CA ALA A 53 12.93 -9.02 -7.50
C ALA A 53 12.50 -7.55 -7.50
N TRP A 54 11.25 -7.26 -7.13
CA TRP A 54 10.76 -5.89 -6.98
C TRP A 54 11.47 -5.12 -5.86
N LEU A 55 11.67 -5.74 -4.70
CA LEU A 55 12.42 -5.14 -3.59
C LEU A 55 13.88 -4.89 -3.96
N ASP A 56 14.52 -5.83 -4.67
CA ASP A 56 15.88 -5.67 -5.18
C ASP A 56 15.96 -4.49 -6.16
N GLU A 57 14.99 -4.37 -7.06
CA GLU A 57 14.89 -3.24 -8.00
C GLU A 57 14.76 -1.90 -7.26
N MET A 58 13.89 -1.80 -6.26
CA MET A 58 13.74 -0.59 -5.45
C MET A 58 15.06 -0.24 -4.74
N THR A 59 15.73 -1.24 -4.17
CA THR A 59 17.02 -1.07 -3.48
C THR A 59 18.09 -0.55 -4.42
N ILE A 60 18.23 -1.14 -5.61
CA ILE A 60 19.19 -0.70 -6.64
C ILE A 60 18.91 0.74 -7.09
N ALA A 61 17.64 1.12 -7.18
CA ALA A 61 17.21 2.46 -7.54
C ALA A 61 17.26 3.47 -6.38
N ASN A 62 17.73 3.06 -5.20
CA ASN A 62 17.77 3.87 -3.98
C ASN A 62 16.37 4.39 -3.55
N ILE A 63 15.34 3.57 -3.78
CA ILE A 63 13.97 3.80 -3.32
C ILE A 63 13.77 3.04 -2.01
N SER A 64 13.41 3.76 -0.96
CA SER A 64 13.16 3.15 0.35
C SER A 64 11.81 2.44 0.37
N VAL A 65 11.78 1.14 0.70
CA VAL A 65 10.53 0.40 0.91
C VAL A 65 10.31 0.16 2.40
N VAL A 66 9.18 0.62 2.93
CA VAL A 66 8.83 0.47 4.35
C VAL A 66 7.44 -0.13 4.48
N VAL A 67 7.32 -1.24 5.18
CA VAL A 67 6.04 -1.88 5.45
C VAL A 67 5.26 -1.09 6.50
N VAL A 68 4.01 -0.72 6.23
CA VAL A 68 3.14 -0.02 7.17
C VAL A 68 1.88 -0.84 7.39
N SER A 69 1.82 -1.57 8.52
CA SER A 69 0.77 -2.55 8.80
C SER A 69 0.02 -2.26 10.10
N ASN A 70 -1.30 -2.52 10.11
CA ASN A 70 -2.11 -2.49 11.33
C ASN A 70 -1.86 -3.67 12.27
N ASN A 71 -1.11 -4.68 11.80
CA ASN A 71 -0.88 -5.89 12.56
C ASN A 71 0.07 -5.67 13.75
N ASN A 72 0.16 -6.66 14.64
CA ASN A 72 1.06 -6.59 15.78
C ASN A 72 2.52 -6.79 15.36
N HIS A 73 3.45 -6.22 16.13
CA HIS A 73 4.88 -6.24 15.85
C HIS A 73 5.42 -7.64 15.52
N ARG A 74 5.15 -8.63 16.39
CA ARG A 74 5.62 -10.01 16.21
C ARG A 74 5.18 -10.62 14.88
N ARG A 75 3.98 -10.31 14.40
CA ARG A 75 3.51 -10.79 13.09
C ARG A 75 4.23 -10.09 11.94
N VAL A 76 4.33 -8.77 12.00
CA VAL A 76 4.98 -7.98 10.94
C VAL A 76 6.45 -8.34 10.83
N GLU A 77 7.17 -8.31 11.95
CA GLU A 77 8.60 -8.65 12.06
C GLU A 77 8.90 -10.01 11.42
N ARG A 78 8.17 -11.06 11.80
CA ARG A 78 8.35 -12.39 11.24
C ARG A 78 8.12 -12.44 9.72
N ALA A 79 7.16 -11.68 9.21
CA ALA A 79 6.84 -11.66 7.79
C ALA A 79 7.90 -10.91 6.99
N VAL A 80 8.43 -9.81 7.51
CA VAL A 80 9.43 -8.99 6.82
C VAL A 80 10.87 -9.48 6.99
N ALA A 81 11.13 -10.33 7.99
CA ALA A 81 12.48 -10.81 8.33
C ALA A 81 13.23 -11.42 7.14
N ARG A 82 12.53 -12.06 6.21
CA ARG A 82 13.12 -12.68 5.01
C ARG A 82 13.40 -11.70 3.87
N PHE A 83 12.74 -10.55 3.89
CA PHE A 83 12.87 -9.52 2.85
C PHE A 83 13.88 -8.44 3.23
N GLY A 84 14.26 -8.34 4.51
CA GLY A 84 15.19 -7.31 4.97
C GLY A 84 14.61 -5.89 4.87
N VAL A 85 13.28 -5.75 4.86
CA VAL A 85 12.61 -4.45 4.77
C VAL A 85 12.22 -3.92 6.14
N ASP A 86 12.33 -2.60 6.28
CA ASP A 86 11.90 -1.91 7.48
C ASP A 86 10.38 -1.89 7.62
N PHE A 87 9.89 -1.69 8.85
CA PHE A 87 8.46 -1.67 9.11
C PHE A 87 7.98 -0.78 10.26
N ILE A 88 6.72 -0.36 10.14
CA ILE A 88 5.88 0.22 11.18
C ILE A 88 4.69 -0.72 11.43
N SER A 89 4.68 -1.37 12.59
CA SER A 89 3.53 -2.16 13.07
C SER A 89 2.52 -1.28 13.81
N ARG A 90 1.29 -1.78 14.02
CA ARG A 90 0.19 -1.03 14.65
C ARG A 90 0.01 0.37 14.05
N ALA A 91 0.03 0.46 12.72
CA ALA A 91 -0.02 1.71 11.96
C ALA A 91 -1.30 2.54 12.18
N MET A 92 -2.36 1.93 12.69
CA MET A 92 -3.67 2.57 12.96
C MET A 92 -4.37 3.11 11.70
N LYS A 93 -4.13 2.54 10.51
CA LYS A 93 -4.93 2.83 9.31
C LYS A 93 -6.42 2.56 9.60
N PRO A 94 -7.38 3.43 9.21
CA PRO A 94 -7.26 4.51 8.23
C PRO A 94 -6.73 5.85 8.77
N PHE A 95 -6.24 5.93 10.00
CA PHE A 95 -5.56 7.14 10.48
C PHE A 95 -4.15 7.23 9.88
N SER A 96 -3.60 8.43 9.78
CA SER A 96 -2.28 8.67 9.19
C SER A 96 -1.10 8.38 10.13
N ARG A 97 -1.34 7.84 11.33
CA ARG A 97 -0.32 7.70 12.39
C ARG A 97 0.90 6.90 11.92
N GLY A 98 0.71 5.69 11.40
CA GLY A 98 1.83 4.85 10.95
C GLY A 98 2.61 5.45 9.79
N ILE A 99 1.90 6.10 8.84
CA ILE A 99 2.50 6.81 7.71
C ILE A 99 3.37 7.96 8.20
N LYS A 100 2.84 8.82 9.10
CA LYS A 100 3.59 9.94 9.66
C LYS A 100 4.82 9.49 10.46
N ILE A 101 4.69 8.40 11.24
CA ILE A 101 5.85 7.82 11.95
C ILE A 101 6.93 7.38 10.97
N ALA A 102 6.57 6.75 9.85
CA ALA A 102 7.55 6.38 8.82
C ALA A 102 8.22 7.63 8.25
N MET A 103 7.43 8.61 7.82
CA MET A 103 7.96 9.87 7.26
C MET A 103 8.90 10.59 8.22
N GLU A 104 8.52 10.73 9.50
CA GLU A 104 9.35 11.35 10.53
C GLU A 104 10.64 10.56 10.80
N ARG A 105 10.56 9.23 10.86
CA ARG A 105 11.72 8.37 11.15
C ARG A 105 12.79 8.45 10.06
N TYR A 106 12.37 8.47 8.81
CA TYR A 106 13.28 8.43 7.66
C TYR A 106 13.48 9.80 7.00
N GLY A 107 12.82 10.85 7.49
CA GLY A 107 12.95 12.21 6.97
C GLY A 107 12.31 12.43 5.59
N PHE A 108 11.27 11.66 5.25
CA PHE A 108 10.62 11.77 3.95
C PHE A 108 9.65 12.96 3.88
N ASN A 109 9.66 13.64 2.75
CA ASN A 109 8.68 14.67 2.41
C ASN A 109 7.37 14.05 1.88
N PRO A 110 6.20 14.66 2.11
CA PRO A 110 4.94 14.12 1.61
C PRO A 110 4.91 13.89 0.08
N ASN A 111 5.60 14.74 -0.66
CA ASN A 111 5.60 14.70 -2.13
C ASN A 111 6.44 13.55 -2.69
N GLU A 112 7.41 13.02 -1.95
CA GLU A 112 8.30 11.93 -2.42
C GLU A 112 7.86 10.54 -1.92
N VAL A 113 6.73 10.48 -1.21
CA VAL A 113 6.21 9.26 -0.59
C VAL A 113 4.92 8.82 -1.29
N ILE A 114 4.81 7.52 -1.51
CA ILE A 114 3.57 6.89 -1.98
C ILE A 114 3.19 5.73 -1.07
N MET A 115 1.89 5.58 -0.80
CA MET A 115 1.36 4.44 -0.05
C MET A 115 0.65 3.46 -0.98
N VAL A 116 1.04 2.19 -0.91
CA VAL A 116 0.52 1.09 -1.72
C VAL A 116 -0.24 0.12 -0.84
N GLY A 117 -1.48 -0.20 -1.21
CA GLY A 117 -2.31 -1.16 -0.48
C GLY A 117 -3.51 -1.63 -1.28
N ASP A 118 -4.19 -2.68 -0.82
CA ASP A 118 -5.33 -3.30 -1.51
C ASP A 118 -6.70 -2.84 -0.98
N GLN A 119 -6.71 -1.98 0.05
CA GLN A 119 -7.93 -1.56 0.72
C GLN A 119 -8.17 -0.05 0.63
N LEU A 120 -9.31 0.31 0.02
CA LEU A 120 -9.79 1.70 -0.05
C LEU A 120 -10.05 2.27 1.35
N MET A 121 -10.65 1.46 2.24
CA MET A 121 -11.15 1.95 3.53
C MET A 121 -10.07 2.16 4.57
N THR A 122 -8.85 1.65 4.32
CA THR A 122 -7.69 1.71 5.21
C THR A 122 -6.55 2.47 4.54
N ASP A 123 -5.94 1.91 3.51
CA ASP A 123 -4.69 2.39 2.92
C ASP A 123 -4.90 3.72 2.21
N ILE A 124 -5.78 3.74 1.20
CA ILE A 124 -6.05 4.93 0.40
C ILE A 124 -6.51 6.09 1.29
N ARG A 125 -7.42 5.80 2.23
CA ARG A 125 -7.89 6.80 3.18
C ARG A 125 -6.80 7.30 4.13
N ALA A 126 -5.89 6.43 4.57
CA ALA A 126 -4.76 6.84 5.41
C ALA A 126 -3.80 7.74 4.63
N SER A 127 -3.54 7.44 3.36
CA SER A 127 -2.71 8.25 2.45
C SER A 127 -3.26 9.65 2.27
N HIS A 128 -4.56 9.77 1.97
CA HIS A 128 -5.25 11.07 1.87
C HIS A 128 -5.11 11.89 3.15
N ARG A 129 -5.29 11.24 4.32
CA ARG A 129 -5.13 11.90 5.63
C ARG A 129 -3.69 12.25 5.98
N ALA A 130 -2.72 11.60 5.35
CA ALA A 130 -1.31 11.93 5.48
C ALA A 130 -0.86 12.98 4.46
N GLY A 131 -1.68 13.27 3.44
CA GLY A 131 -1.32 14.19 2.36
C GLY A 131 -0.33 13.61 1.37
N ILE A 132 -0.31 12.28 1.19
CA ILE A 132 0.60 11.58 0.27
C ILE A 132 -0.17 10.88 -0.86
N ARG A 133 0.54 10.57 -1.95
CA ARG A 133 -0.01 9.82 -3.08
C ARG A 133 -0.35 8.39 -2.67
N SER A 134 -1.26 7.76 -3.41
CA SER A 134 -1.71 6.40 -3.10
C SER A 134 -1.88 5.52 -4.34
N VAL A 135 -1.53 4.24 -4.19
CA VAL A 135 -1.77 3.20 -5.19
C VAL A 135 -2.70 2.16 -4.61
N LEU A 136 -3.80 1.89 -5.29
CA LEU A 136 -4.66 0.75 -5.00
C LEU A 136 -4.23 -0.44 -5.85
N VAL A 137 -3.90 -1.57 -5.22
CA VAL A 137 -3.59 -2.83 -5.90
C VAL A 137 -4.76 -3.82 -5.82
N LYS A 138 -4.76 -4.83 -6.69
CA LYS A 138 -5.67 -5.97 -6.51
C LYS A 138 -5.18 -6.81 -5.32
N PRO A 139 -6.09 -7.35 -4.49
CA PRO A 139 -5.69 -8.23 -3.40
C PRO A 139 -5.08 -9.52 -3.94
N LEU A 140 -4.00 -10.00 -3.32
CA LEU A 140 -3.30 -11.22 -3.74
C LEU A 140 -4.16 -12.48 -3.64
N VAL A 141 -5.04 -12.56 -2.63
CA VAL A 141 -6.02 -13.63 -2.48
C VAL A 141 -7.40 -13.05 -2.19
N ALA A 142 -8.45 -13.73 -2.66
CA ALA A 142 -9.84 -13.33 -2.41
C ALA A 142 -10.27 -13.54 -0.95
N SER A 143 -9.54 -14.38 -0.21
CA SER A 143 -9.77 -14.63 1.21
C SER A 143 -9.05 -13.59 2.05
N ASP A 144 -9.71 -13.21 3.13
CA ASP A 144 -9.32 -12.11 3.99
C ASP A 144 -9.42 -12.61 5.44
N ALA A 145 -8.58 -12.08 6.32
CA ALA A 145 -8.75 -12.29 7.76
C ALA A 145 -10.17 -11.85 8.18
N TRP A 146 -10.77 -12.53 9.16
CA TRP A 146 -12.18 -12.32 9.55
C TRP A 146 -12.53 -10.84 9.81
N ASN A 147 -11.57 -10.07 10.34
CA ASN A 147 -11.71 -8.66 10.67
C ASN A 147 -11.78 -7.71 9.46
N THR A 148 -11.44 -8.13 8.24
CA THR A 148 -11.51 -7.28 7.03
C THR A 148 -12.77 -7.52 6.18
N LYS A 149 -13.53 -8.60 6.42
CA LYS A 149 -14.74 -8.93 5.63
C LYS A 149 -15.83 -7.86 5.65
N ILE A 150 -16.06 -7.21 6.80
CA ILE A 150 -17.05 -6.11 6.91
C ILE A 150 -16.60 -4.89 6.10
N ASN A 151 -15.29 -4.63 6.04
CA ASN A 151 -14.73 -3.53 5.26
C ASN A 151 -14.94 -3.76 3.76
N ARG A 152 -14.81 -4.99 3.25
CA ARG A 152 -15.04 -5.30 1.82
C ARG A 152 -16.43 -4.96 1.31
N PHE A 153 -17.46 -5.19 2.13
CA PHE A 153 -18.81 -4.82 1.71
C PHE A 153 -18.99 -3.29 1.61
N ARG A 154 -18.40 -2.55 2.54
CA ARG A 154 -18.38 -1.08 2.47
C ARG A 154 -17.54 -0.60 1.31
N GLU A 155 -16.42 -1.26 1.01
CA GLU A 155 -15.57 -0.98 -0.15
C GLU A 155 -16.32 -1.11 -1.45
N LYS A 156 -17.07 -2.20 -1.67
CA LYS A 156 -17.89 -2.35 -2.89
C LYS A 156 -18.83 -1.16 -3.11
N ARG A 157 -19.44 -0.65 -2.04
CA ARG A 157 -20.32 0.54 -2.10
C ARG A 157 -19.54 1.82 -2.38
N VAL A 158 -18.34 1.98 -1.81
CA VAL A 158 -17.47 3.14 -2.05
C VAL A 158 -16.93 3.11 -3.48
N PHE A 159 -16.48 1.96 -3.95
CA PHE A 159 -15.99 1.74 -5.32
C PHE A 159 -17.07 2.08 -6.35
N ALA A 160 -18.30 1.58 -6.19
CA ALA A 160 -19.42 1.91 -7.07
C ALA A 160 -19.75 3.42 -7.07
N LYS A 161 -19.60 4.10 -5.93
CA LYS A 161 -19.77 5.57 -5.85
C LYS A 161 -18.66 6.33 -6.55
N LEU A 162 -17.41 5.85 -6.44
CA LEU A 162 -16.28 6.40 -7.17
C LEU A 162 -16.49 6.24 -8.67
N GLU A 163 -16.88 5.06 -9.14
CA GLU A 163 -17.16 4.83 -10.56
C GLU A 163 -18.30 5.69 -11.08
N LYS A 164 -19.37 5.86 -10.28
CA LYS A 164 -20.48 6.75 -10.63
C LYS A 164 -20.03 8.21 -10.77
N LYS A 165 -19.04 8.66 -10.00
CA LYS A 165 -18.58 10.06 -10.00
C LYS A 165 -17.46 10.31 -11.02
N TYR A 166 -16.54 9.37 -11.20
CA TYR A 166 -15.29 9.54 -11.94
C TYR A 166 -15.19 8.69 -13.21
N GLY A 167 -16.19 7.86 -13.50
CA GLY A 167 -16.14 6.88 -14.57
C GLY A 167 -15.50 5.57 -14.15
N LYS A 168 -15.45 4.60 -15.07
CA LYS A 168 -14.95 3.25 -14.81
C LYS A 168 -13.50 3.31 -14.30
N LEU A 169 -13.26 2.64 -13.17
CA LEU A 169 -11.92 2.53 -12.59
C LEU A 169 -11.21 1.31 -13.19
N THR A 170 -10.02 1.53 -13.75
CA THR A 170 -9.24 0.48 -14.43
C THR A 170 -7.88 0.30 -13.77
N TYR A 171 -7.52 -0.95 -13.53
CA TYR A 171 -6.16 -1.32 -13.14
C TYR A 171 -5.28 -1.43 -14.37
N GLN A 172 -4.04 -0.96 -14.26
CA GLN A 172 -3.03 -1.00 -15.32
C GLN A 172 -1.73 -1.63 -14.82
N LYS A 173 -0.77 -1.84 -15.72
CA LYS A 173 0.59 -2.25 -15.37
C LYS A 173 1.50 -1.03 -15.45
N GLY A 174 2.09 -0.64 -14.33
CA GLY A 174 2.87 0.60 -14.20
C GLY A 174 2.03 1.85 -13.89
N ILE A 175 2.72 2.96 -13.65
CA ILE A 175 2.13 4.29 -13.42
C ILE A 175 2.68 5.32 -14.38
#